data_AF-A0A2I0WTW3-F1
#
_entry.id   AF-A0A2I0WTW3-F1
#
_cell.length_a   1.000
_cell.length_b   1.000
_cell.length_c   1.000
_cell.angle_alpha   90.00
_cell.angle_beta   90.00
_cell.angle_gamma   90.00
#
_symmetry.space_group_name_H-M   'P 1'
#
loop_
_entity.id
_entity.type
_entity.pdbx_description
1 polymer ?
#
loop_
_entity_poly.entity_id
_entity_poly.type
_entity_poly.pdbx_seq_one_letter_code
_entity_poly.pdbx_strand_id
1 'polypeptide(L)'
;MLPNLIVLTISGWHNLSNLLWVIRLTGLEDLTSYRCSEMEQIVNLDNEIDLNGGEENSIGATKWAFPSLRRLCLRDLRSLRVFGVSFVSPSLEVRHVMDCPKMEALPFGKEMAVRKLKKI
;
A
#
# COMPACT_ATOMS: atom_id res chain seq x y z
N MET A 1 4.77 -17.52 -6.93
CA MET A 1 5.18 -16.10 -7.04
C MET A 1 4.77 -15.61 -8.42
N LEU A 2 4.19 -14.41 -8.54
CA LEU A 2 3.76 -13.84 -9.83
C LEU A 2 4.78 -12.77 -10.26
N PRO A 3 5.95 -13.16 -10.84
CA PRO A 3 7.08 -12.26 -11.03
C PRO A 3 6.82 -11.11 -12.00
N ASN A 4 5.82 -11.26 -12.87
CA ASN A 4 5.50 -10.29 -13.92
C ASN A 4 4.17 -9.56 -13.65
N LEU A 5 3.64 -9.61 -12.42
CA LEU A 5 2.38 -8.95 -12.11
C LEU A 5 2.61 -7.44 -11.96
N ILE A 6 2.20 -6.70 -12.99
CA ILE A 6 2.32 -5.23 -13.07
C ILE A 6 1.05 -4.54 -12.54
N VAL A 7 -0.11 -5.15 -12.77
CA VAL A 7 -1.42 -4.58 -12.40
C VAL A 7 -2.16 -5.57 -11.52
N LEU A 8 -2.61 -5.10 -10.36
CA LEU A 8 -3.44 -5.86 -9.44
C LEU A 8 -4.72 -5.07 -9.15
N THR A 9 -5.85 -5.63 -9.56
CA THR A 9 -7.18 -5.09 -9.27
C THR A 9 -7.96 -6.06 -8.39
N ILE A 10 -8.47 -5.56 -7.26
CA ILE A 10 -9.26 -6.33 -6.29
C ILE A 10 -10.60 -5.66 -6.12
N SER A 11 -11.68 -6.41 -6.25
CA SER A 11 -13.02 -5.83 -6.33
C SER A 11 -14.10 -6.69 -5.70
N GLY A 12 -14.87 -6.14 -4.76
CA GLY A 12 -16.04 -6.83 -4.20
C GLY A 12 -15.69 -8.02 -3.30
N TRP A 13 -14.50 -8.03 -2.69
CA TRP A 13 -14.09 -9.11 -1.81
C TRP A 13 -14.56 -8.82 -0.38
N HIS A 14 -15.55 -9.61 0.07
CA HIS A 14 -16.20 -9.42 1.37
C HIS A 14 -15.58 -10.24 2.50
N ASN A 15 -14.60 -11.11 2.22
CA ASN A 15 -13.96 -11.93 3.26
C ASN A 15 -12.44 -11.69 3.32
N LEU A 16 -11.97 -10.66 2.63
CA LEU A 16 -10.56 -10.32 2.53
C LEU A 16 -10.25 -9.20 3.51
N SER A 17 -9.70 -9.57 4.66
CA SER A 17 -9.34 -8.62 5.70
C SER A 17 -8.02 -7.90 5.44
N ASN A 18 -7.09 -8.53 4.69
CA ASN A 18 -5.79 -7.94 4.36
C ASN A 18 -5.16 -8.42 3.05
N LEU A 19 -4.13 -7.69 2.61
CA LEU A 19 -3.38 -7.89 1.36
C LEU A 19 -1.87 -8.01 1.60
N LEU A 20 -1.47 -8.66 2.68
CA LEU A 20 -0.05 -8.80 3.05
C LEU A 20 0.84 -9.39 1.95
N TRP A 21 0.32 -10.30 1.13
CA TRP A 21 1.08 -10.93 0.06
C TRP A 21 1.45 -9.96 -1.07
N VAL A 22 0.75 -8.84 -1.20
CA VAL A 22 0.95 -7.84 -2.28
C VAL A 22 2.31 -7.15 -2.14
N ILE A 23 2.88 -7.06 -0.93
CA ILE A 23 4.21 -6.49 -0.69
C ILE A 23 5.34 -7.27 -1.38
N ARG A 24 5.11 -8.55 -1.72
CA ARG A 24 6.10 -9.39 -2.41
C ARG A 24 6.13 -9.14 -3.92
N LEU A 25 5.21 -8.32 -4.43
CA LEU A 25 5.10 -7.97 -5.84
C LEU A 25 5.95 -6.72 -6.13
N THR A 26 7.27 -6.89 -6.18
CA THR A 26 8.20 -5.78 -6.41
C THR A 26 8.05 -5.11 -7.77
N GLY A 27 7.52 -5.83 -8.77
CA GLY A 27 7.20 -5.31 -10.11
C GLY A 27 5.82 -4.67 -10.25
N LEU A 28 5.04 -4.57 -9.16
CA LEU A 28 3.68 -4.03 -9.23
C LEU A 28 3.72 -2.52 -9.46
N GLU A 29 3.12 -2.07 -10.56
CA GLU A 29 3.00 -0.65 -10.92
C GLU A 29 1.62 -0.07 -10.60
N ASP A 30 0.57 -0.89 -10.60
CA ASP A 30 -0.81 -0.43 -10.39
C ASP A 30 -1.53 -1.33 -9.38
N LEU A 31 -1.92 -0.73 -8.25
CA LEU A 31 -2.72 -1.37 -7.22
C LEU A 31 -4.05 -0.64 -7.10
N THR A 32 -5.12 -1.33 -7.49
CA THR A 32 -6.48 -0.83 -7.40
C THR A 32 -7.33 -1.75 -6.54
N SER A 33 -8.01 -1.18 -5.54
CA SER A 33 -8.96 -1.90 -4.72
C SER A 33 -10.26 -1.13 -4.58
N TYR A 34 -11.39 -1.82 -4.81
CA TYR A 34 -12.71 -1.19 -4.69
C TYR A 34 -13.80 -2.11 -4.14
N ARG A 35 -14.73 -1.55 -3.36
CA ARG A 35 -15.90 -2.25 -2.80
C ARG A 35 -15.57 -3.47 -1.93
N CYS A 36 -14.43 -3.48 -1.23
CA CYS A 36 -14.13 -4.52 -0.25
C CYS A 36 -14.56 -4.05 1.14
N SER A 37 -15.72 -4.51 1.60
CA SER A 37 -16.39 -3.99 2.80
C SER A 37 -15.69 -4.37 4.11
N GLU A 38 -15.07 -5.55 4.18
CA GLU A 38 -14.41 -6.08 5.38
C GLU A 38 -12.89 -5.83 5.39
N MET A 39 -12.37 -5.12 4.39
CA MET A 39 -10.94 -4.86 4.31
C MET A 39 -10.55 -3.73 5.27
N GLU A 40 -9.94 -4.09 6.39
CA GLU A 40 -9.53 -3.14 7.42
C GLU A 40 -8.13 -2.58 7.21
N GLN A 41 -7.24 -3.42 6.68
CA GLN A 41 -5.83 -3.08 6.49
C GLN A 41 -5.32 -3.67 5.18
N ILE A 42 -4.51 -2.93 4.43
CA ILE A 42 -3.92 -3.45 3.18
C ILE A 42 -2.56 -4.08 3.47
N VAL A 43 -1.70 -3.39 4.23
CA VAL A 43 -0.44 -3.94 4.74
C VAL A 43 -0.46 -3.89 6.27
N ASN A 44 -0.33 -5.05 6.92
CA ASN A 44 -0.45 -5.20 8.37
C ASN A 44 0.88 -4.88 9.06
N LEU A 45 0.88 -3.90 9.98
CA LEU A 45 2.01 -3.36 10.76
C LEU A 45 2.68 -4.37 11.71
N ASP A 46 1.92 -5.36 12.20
CA ASP A 46 2.26 -6.04 13.46
C ASP A 46 3.15 -7.29 13.32
N ASN A 47 3.51 -7.67 12.09
CA ASN A 47 4.44 -8.78 11.91
C ASN A 47 5.73 -8.25 11.31
N GLU A 48 6.79 -8.29 12.13
CA GLU A 48 8.15 -8.62 11.71
C GLU A 48 8.11 -9.91 10.87
N ILE A 49 7.59 -9.84 9.65
CA ILE A 49 7.86 -10.87 8.68
C ILE A 49 9.30 -10.60 8.27
N ASP A 50 10.22 -11.28 8.95
CA ASP A 50 11.61 -11.46 8.54
C ASP A 50 11.61 -12.03 7.12
N LEU A 51 11.56 -11.14 6.14
CA LEU A 51 11.62 -11.49 4.73
C LEU A 51 13.05 -11.61 4.22
N ASN A 52 14.05 -11.54 5.11
CA ASN A 52 15.42 -11.80 4.74
C ASN A 52 16.19 -12.44 5.91
N GLY A 53 16.46 -13.73 5.80
CA GLY A 53 17.69 -14.25 6.41
C GLY A 53 18.85 -13.52 5.75
N GLY A 54 19.51 -12.63 6.48
CA GLY A 54 20.65 -11.87 5.96
C GLY A 54 20.81 -10.51 6.61
N GLU A 55 21.60 -10.53 7.69
CA GLU A 55 22.53 -9.48 8.13
C GLU A 55 21.96 -8.17 8.71
N GLU A 56 21.96 -8.17 10.05
CA GLU A 56 22.23 -7.07 10.97
C GLU A 56 22.75 -5.75 10.37
N ASN A 57 21.92 -4.71 10.34
CA ASN A 57 22.26 -3.42 10.97
C ASN A 57 21.07 -2.45 11.00
N SER A 58 20.94 -1.76 12.14
CA SER A 58 20.19 -0.51 12.38
C SER A 58 18.65 -0.55 12.50
N ILE A 59 18.21 -0.61 13.76
CA ILE A 59 17.20 0.24 14.42
C ILE A 59 16.33 1.10 13.47
N GLY A 60 15.03 0.78 13.38
CA GLY A 60 13.96 1.74 13.06
C GLY A 60 13.13 1.43 11.81
N ALA A 61 11.93 0.89 12.05
CA ALA A 61 10.82 0.76 11.09
C ALA A 61 11.15 0.01 9.79
N THR A 62 10.79 -1.27 9.74
CA THR A 62 10.78 -2.09 8.52
C THR A 62 9.95 -1.40 7.44
N LYS A 63 10.64 -0.66 6.57
CA LYS A 63 10.06 0.22 5.55
C LYS A 63 9.59 -0.66 4.40
N TRP A 64 8.31 -1.01 4.38
CA TRP A 64 7.76 -1.75 3.23
C TRP A 64 7.80 -0.88 2.00
N ALA A 65 8.45 -1.37 0.96
CA ALA A 65 8.61 -0.62 -0.28
C ALA A 65 7.76 -1.25 -1.37
N PHE A 66 6.96 -0.40 -2.04
CA PHE A 66 6.41 -0.71 -3.35
C PHE A 66 7.27 0.02 -4.38
N PRO A 67 8.45 -0.51 -4.74
CA PRO A 67 9.48 0.25 -5.45
C PRO A 67 8.99 0.72 -6.82
N SER A 68 8.19 -0.11 -7.49
CA SER A 68 7.69 0.14 -8.84
C SER A 68 6.28 0.71 -8.87
N LEU A 69 5.59 0.86 -7.73
CA LEU A 69 4.19 1.26 -7.72
C LEU A 69 4.05 2.72 -8.17
N ARG A 70 3.30 2.92 -9.24
CA ARG A 70 3.05 4.21 -9.88
C ARG A 70 1.63 4.69 -9.64
N ARG A 71 0.67 3.78 -9.47
CA ARG A 71 -0.73 4.11 -9.19
C ARG A 71 -1.27 3.32 -8.01
N LEU A 72 -1.88 4.04 -7.08
CA LEU A 72 -2.64 3.49 -5.97
C LEU A 72 -4.06 4.07 -5.99
N CYS A 73 -5.06 3.20 -6.15
CA CYS A 73 -6.47 3.58 -6.13
C CYS A 73 -7.26 2.76 -5.10
N LEU A 74 -7.85 3.43 -4.12
CA LEU A 74 -8.66 2.87 -3.04
C LEU A 74 -10.05 3.49 -3.10
N ARG A 75 -11.10 2.68 -3.29
CA ARG A 75 -12.47 3.17 -3.46
C ARG A 75 -13.51 2.39 -2.68
N ASP A 76 -14.42 3.08 -2.00
CA ASP A 76 -15.58 2.46 -1.33
C ASP A 76 -15.13 1.31 -0.41
N LEU A 77 -14.04 1.55 0.33
CA LEU A 77 -13.46 0.61 1.29
C LEU A 77 -13.93 1.02 2.69
N ARG A 78 -15.15 0.60 3.03
CA ARG A 78 -15.88 1.11 4.20
C ARG A 78 -15.27 0.77 5.55
N SER A 79 -14.50 -0.31 5.62
CA SER A 79 -13.80 -0.72 6.83
C SER A 79 -12.32 -0.39 6.83
N LEU A 80 -11.78 0.14 5.73
CA LEU A 80 -10.34 0.43 5.63
C LEU A 80 -9.96 1.53 6.61
N ARG A 81 -9.11 1.18 7.57
CA ARG A 81 -8.57 2.10 8.56
C ARG A 81 -7.19 2.60 8.17
N VAL A 82 -6.33 1.69 7.70
CA VAL A 82 -4.92 1.97 7.41
C VAL A 82 -4.47 1.23 6.15
N PHE A 83 -3.76 1.91 5.25
CA PHE A 83 -3.08 1.26 4.13
C PHE A 83 -1.71 0.70 4.55
N GLY A 84 -0.95 1.50 5.30
CA GLY A 84 0.35 1.17 5.90
C GLY A 84 0.98 2.44 6.48
N VAL A 85 1.48 2.40 7.72
CA VAL A 85 1.93 3.61 8.45
C VAL A 85 3.26 4.18 7.96
N SER A 86 4.04 3.43 7.18
CA SER A 86 5.37 3.86 6.70
C SER A 86 5.82 3.08 5.46
N PHE A 87 4.97 2.95 4.44
CA PHE A 87 5.46 2.44 3.15
C PHE A 87 6.08 3.56 2.33
N VAL A 88 7.11 3.20 1.55
CA VAL A 88 7.72 4.12 0.59
C VAL A 88 7.61 3.57 -0.81
N SER A 89 7.08 4.42 -1.68
CA SER A 89 6.92 4.13 -3.09
C SER A 89 7.48 5.31 -3.88
N PRO A 90 8.78 5.26 -4.25
CA PRO A 90 9.47 6.38 -4.87
C PRO A 90 8.93 6.74 -6.27
N SER A 91 8.28 5.75 -6.91
CA SER A 91 7.70 5.82 -8.24
C SER A 91 6.23 6.24 -8.24
N LEU A 92 5.61 6.49 -7.08
CA LEU A 92 4.18 6.72 -6.98
C LEU A 92 3.77 8.07 -7.57
N GLU A 93 3.09 8.01 -8.71
CA GLU A 93 2.62 9.14 -9.50
C GLU A 93 1.17 9.52 -9.17
N VAL A 94 0.28 8.51 -9.07
CA VAL A 94 -1.17 8.71 -8.90
C VAL A 94 -1.64 8.07 -7.60
N ARG A 95 -2.45 8.82 -6.86
CA ARG A 95 -3.04 8.41 -5.59
C ARG A 95 -4.49 8.84 -5.58
N HIS A 96 -5.38 7.86 -5.51
CA HIS A 96 -6.80 8.11 -5.40
C HIS A 96 -7.33 7.36 -4.19
N VAL A 97 -7.88 8.10 -3.23
CA VAL A 97 -8.63 7.56 -2.10
C VAL A 97 -10.00 8.22 -2.14
N MET A 98 -11.05 7.44 -2.37
CA MET A 98 -12.43 7.90 -2.50
C MET A 98 -13.36 7.02 -1.70
N ASP A 99 -14.31 7.62 -0.96
CA ASP A 99 -15.33 6.90 -0.20
C ASP A 99 -14.76 5.84 0.78
N CYS A 100 -13.66 6.17 1.48
CA CYS A 100 -13.06 5.35 2.54
C CYS A 100 -13.27 6.01 3.92
N PRO A 101 -14.48 5.94 4.51
CA PRO A 101 -14.89 6.80 5.62
C PRO A 101 -14.21 6.51 6.96
N LYS A 102 -13.72 5.28 7.19
CA LYS A 102 -13.03 4.89 8.44
C LYS A 102 -11.51 5.07 8.38
N MET A 103 -11.00 5.64 7.30
CA MET A 103 -9.55 5.74 7.09
C MET A 103 -8.95 6.80 8.03
N GLU A 104 -8.06 6.35 8.92
CA GLU A 104 -7.48 7.20 9.97
C GLU A 104 -6.23 7.94 9.50
N ALA A 105 -5.46 7.32 8.59
CA ALA A 105 -4.23 7.88 8.09
C ALA A 105 -4.12 7.68 6.58
N LEU A 106 -3.77 8.76 5.87
CA LEU A 106 -3.44 8.64 4.47
C LEU A 106 -2.13 7.87 4.29
N PRO A 107 -1.99 7.10 3.20
CA PRO A 107 -0.81 6.29 2.94
C PRO A 107 0.49 7.10 2.68
N PHE A 108 0.51 8.42 2.88
CA PHE A 108 1.56 9.31 2.35
C PHE A 108 2.20 10.25 3.40
N GLY A 109 2.01 9.96 4.69
CA GLY A 109 2.36 10.87 5.78
C GLY A 109 3.83 10.85 6.19
N LYS A 110 4.72 11.52 5.44
CA LYS A 110 5.85 12.37 5.94
C LYS A 110 6.82 12.83 4.83
N GLU A 111 6.80 12.23 3.65
CA GLU A 111 7.74 12.56 2.55
C GLU A 111 7.11 13.45 1.46
N MET A 112 6.20 14.36 1.83
CA MET A 112 5.65 15.35 0.90
C MET A 112 6.45 16.66 0.84
N ALA A 113 7.57 16.76 1.57
CA ALA A 113 8.38 17.98 1.61
C ALA A 113 9.20 18.26 0.32
N VAL A 114 9.30 17.32 -0.64
CA VAL A 114 10.34 17.46 -1.70
C VAL A 114 9.87 17.40 -3.15
N ARG A 115 8.57 17.25 -3.44
CA ARG A 115 8.12 17.27 -4.85
C ARG A 115 7.12 18.40 -5.08
N LYS A 116 7.66 19.53 -5.56
CA LYS A 116 6.91 20.68 -6.08
C LYS A 116 5.79 20.18 -6.99
N LEU A 117 4.55 20.39 -6.57
CA LEU A 117 3.38 20.16 -7.39
C LEU A 117 3.44 21.12 -8.58
N LYS A 118 3.55 20.60 -9.81
CA LYS A 118 3.27 21.40 -11.00
C LYS A 118 1.76 21.58 -11.08
N LYS A 119 1.30 22.81 -10.91
CA LYS A 119 -0.08 23.20 -11.21
C LYS A 119 -0.32 23.02 -12.71
N ILE A 120 -1.41 22.34 -13.05
CA ILE A 120 -2.05 22.38 -14.37
C ILE A 120 -3.01 23.56 -14.35
#